data_AF-A0A453L2V8-F1
#
_entry.id   AF-A0A453L2V8-F1
#
_cell.length_a   1.000
_cell.length_b   1.000
_cell.length_c   1.000
_cell.angle_alpha   90.00
_cell.angle_beta   90.00
_cell.angle_gamma   90.00
#
_symmetry.space_group_name_H-M   'P 1'
#
loop_
_entity.id
_entity.type
_entity.pdbx_description
1 polymer ?
#
loop_
_entity_poly.entity_id
_entity_poly.type
_entity_poly.pdbx_seq_one_letter_code
_entity_poly.pdbx_strand_id
1 'polypeptide(L)' 'MQISKHPSVISVFPNRGHKLHTTRSWEFLGMEKDGRVRPNSIWAKARYGEGVIIGNLDTGTCLLLLVRIHT' A
#
# COMPACT_ATOMS: atom_id res chain seq x y z
N MET A 1 -2.84 33.31 10.36
CA MET A 1 -3.56 32.10 10.80
C MET A 1 -4.81 32.52 11.58
N GLN A 2 -5.85 33.01 10.87
CA GLN A 2 -7.07 33.50 11.53
C GLN A 2 -8.00 32.34 11.91
N ILE A 3 -8.02 31.28 11.11
CA ILE A 3 -8.87 30.09 11.34
C ILE A 3 -8.59 29.37 12.66
N SER A 4 -7.33 29.35 13.12
CA SER A 4 -6.96 28.70 14.39
C SER A 4 -7.48 29.42 15.63
N LYS A 5 -7.99 30.65 15.48
CA LYS A 5 -8.58 31.42 16.57
C LYS A 5 -10.09 31.16 16.74
N HIS A 6 -10.71 30.45 15.79
CA HIS A 6 -12.13 30.13 15.90
C HIS A 6 -12.34 29.10 17.02
N PRO A 7 -13.26 29.32 17.97
CA PRO A 7 -13.41 28.48 19.17
C PRO A 7 -13.75 27.01 18.86
N SER A 8 -14.33 26.72 17.68
CA SER A 8 -14.62 25.35 17.24
C SER A 8 -13.44 24.61 16.58
N VAL A 9 -12.29 25.26 16.39
CA VAL A 9 -11.11 24.66 15.75
C VAL A 9 -10.18 24.10 16.82
N ILE A 10 -9.99 22.78 16.82
CA ILE A 10 -9.16 22.08 17.81
C ILE A 10 -7.66 22.19 17.48
N SER A 11 -7.29 22.06 16.21
CA SER A 11 -5.89 22.11 15.77
C SER A 11 -5.77 22.39 14.28
N VAL A 12 -4.64 22.97 13.87
CA VAL A 12 -4.34 23.24 12.46
C VAL A 12 -2.90 22.82 12.19
N PHE A 13 -2.70 22.03 11.14
CA PHE A 13 -1.39 21.59 10.69
C PHE A 13 -1.15 22.06 9.25
N PRO A 14 0.02 22.63 8.93
CA PRO A 14 0.36 22.93 7.55
C PRO A 14 0.38 21.65 6.71
N ASN A 15 -0.19 21.72 5.50
CA ASN A 15 -0.03 20.64 4.54
C ASN A 15 1.45 20.47 4.18
N ARG A 16 1.93 19.23 4.09
CA ARG A 16 3.32 18.89 3.75
C ARG A 16 3.33 17.92 2.59
N GLY A 17 4.18 18.17 1.59
CA GLY A 17 4.46 17.19 0.55
C GLY A 17 5.30 16.04 1.12
N HIS A 18 5.04 14.81 0.67
CA HIS A 18 5.81 13.63 1.01
C HIS A 18 6.61 13.14 -0.20
N LYS A 19 7.82 12.62 0.02
CA LYS A 19 8.61 11.98 -1.03
C LYS A 19 8.28 10.49 -1.08
N LEU A 20 8.20 9.94 -2.29
CA LEU A 20 8.08 8.50 -2.49
C LEU A 20 9.35 7.78 -2.05
N HIS A 21 9.17 6.64 -1.39
CA HIS A 21 10.26 5.75 -0.95
C HIS A 21 10.18 4.36 -1.60
N THR A 22 9.58 4.26 -2.80
CA THR A 22 9.41 2.97 -3.47
C THR A 22 10.74 2.42 -3.98
N THR A 23 10.97 1.13 -3.72
CA THR A 23 12.02 0.33 -4.39
C THR A 23 11.31 -0.64 -5.34
N ARG A 24 11.94 -1.10 -6.43
CA ARG A 24 11.33 -2.12 -7.30
C ARG A 24 11.52 -3.51 -6.66
N SER A 25 10.58 -3.93 -5.83
CA SER A 25 10.84 -4.90 -4.74
C SER A 25 10.53 -6.38 -5.02
N TRP A 26 9.82 -6.76 -6.08
CA TRP A 26 9.37 -8.16 -6.23
C TRP A 26 10.54 -9.15 -6.36
N GLU A 27 11.58 -8.80 -7.11
CA GLU A 27 12.82 -9.59 -7.23
C GLU A 27 13.61 -9.58 -5.90
N PHE A 28 13.62 -8.44 -5.19
CA PHE A 28 14.32 -8.27 -3.92
C PHE A 28 13.80 -9.19 -2.81
N LEU A 29 12.49 -9.47 -2.80
CA LEU A 29 11.87 -10.33 -1.78
C LEU A 29 12.03 -11.84 -2.08
N GLY A 30 12.66 -12.22 -3.20
CA GLY A 30 12.86 -13.63 -3.57
C GLY A 30 11.55 -14.40 -3.75
N MET A 31 10.47 -13.67 -4.04
CA MET A 31 9.10 -14.18 -4.08
C MET A 31 8.78 -14.96 -5.36
N GLU A 32 9.60 -14.76 -6.39
CA GLU A 32 9.55 -15.43 -7.69
C GLU A 32 10.98 -15.75 -8.12
N LYS A 33 11.17 -16.90 -8.79
CA LYS A 33 12.43 -17.22 -9.45
C LYS A 33 12.14 -17.72 -10.85
N ASP A 34 12.79 -17.13 -11.84
CA ASP A 34 12.69 -17.52 -13.25
C ASP A 34 11.24 -17.58 -13.79
N GLY A 35 10.39 -16.62 -13.43
CA GLY A 35 8.99 -16.61 -13.91
C GLY A 35 8.02 -17.47 -13.09
N ARG A 36 8.49 -18.15 -12.03
CA ARG A 36 7.73 -19.22 -11.37
C ARG A 36 7.68 -19.08 -9.85
N VAL A 37 6.47 -19.27 -9.31
CA VAL A 37 6.21 -19.41 -7.87
C VAL A 37 6.39 -20.88 -7.48
N ARG A 38 7.24 -21.16 -6.48
CA ARG A 38 7.47 -22.53 -6.01
C ARG A 38 6.21 -23.08 -5.29
N PRO A 39 5.86 -24.38 -5.44
CA PRO A 39 4.70 -24.97 -4.76
C PRO A 39 4.72 -24.84 -3.23
N ASN A 40 5.90 -24.85 -2.62
CA ASN A 40 6.08 -24.71 -1.17
C ASN A 40 6.33 -23.26 -0.71
N SER A 41 6.14 -22.28 -1.60
CA SER A 41 6.35 -20.86 -1.30
C SER A 41 5.34 -20.31 -0.30
N ILE A 42 5.65 -19.14 0.27
CA ILE A 42 4.73 -18.42 1.15
C ILE A 42 3.43 -18.03 0.43
N TRP A 43 3.46 -17.78 -0.88
CA TRP A 43 2.27 -17.47 -1.67
C TRP A 43 1.27 -18.63 -1.69
N ALA A 44 1.74 -19.83 -2.00
CA ALA A 44 0.89 -21.02 -2.02
C ALA A 44 0.33 -21.31 -0.61
N LYS A 45 1.17 -21.22 0.43
CA LYS A 45 0.75 -21.41 1.82
C LYS A 45 -0.27 -20.36 2.30
N ALA A 46 -0.14 -19.12 1.84
CA ALA A 46 -1.05 -18.03 2.17
C ALA A 46 -2.30 -17.97 1.26
N ARG A 47 -2.52 -18.99 0.41
CA ARG A 47 -3.60 -19.01 -0.60
C ARG A 47 -3.61 -17.74 -1.45
N TYR A 48 -2.42 -17.26 -1.82
CA TYR A 48 -2.22 -16.05 -2.62
C TYR A 48 -2.90 -14.79 -2.06
N GLY A 49 -3.21 -14.77 -0.75
CA GLY A 49 -3.90 -13.65 -0.12
C GLY A 49 -5.43 -13.75 -0.16
N GLU A 50 -6.00 -14.92 -0.43
CA GLU A 50 -7.45 -15.12 -0.37
C GLU A 50 -8.05 -14.61 0.96
N GLY A 51 -9.02 -13.72 0.86
CA GLY A 51 -9.66 -13.08 2.02
C GLY A 51 -8.86 -11.94 2.65
N VAL A 52 -7.69 -11.60 2.10
CA VAL A 52 -6.88 -10.44 2.51
C VAL A 52 -7.31 -9.20 1.73
N ILE A 53 -7.31 -8.07 2.44
CA ILE A 53 -7.58 -6.74 1.88
C ILE A 53 -6.29 -5.91 2.00
N ILE A 54 -5.82 -5.39 0.86
CA ILE A 54 -4.64 -4.50 0.80
C ILE A 54 -5.10 -3.12 0.33
N GLY A 55 -4.89 -2.10 1.18
CA GLY A 55 -5.12 -0.70 0.83
C GLY A 55 -3.81 -0.03 0.47
N ASN A 56 -3.68 0.46 -0.77
CA ASN A 56 -2.48 1.15 -1.23
C ASN A 56 -2.70 2.67 -1.30
N LEU A 57 -1.78 3.44 -0.71
CA LEU A 57 -1.71 4.90 -0.80
C LEU A 57 -0.39 5.26 -1.48
N ASP A 58 -0.43 5.48 -2.78
CA ASP A 58 0.74 5.74 -3.61
C ASP A 58 0.40 6.79 -4.69
N THR A 59 1.35 7.20 -5.54
CA THR A 59 1.10 8.18 -6.61
C THR A 59 0.10 7.70 -7.65
N GLY A 60 -0.07 6.37 -7.76
CA GLY A 60 -1.03 5.72 -8.64
C GLY A 60 -0.74 5.91 -10.14
N THR A 61 -1.16 4.92 -10.93
CA THR A 61 -1.83 5.23 -12.20
C THR A 61 -3.32 5.27 -11.85
N CYS A 62 -3.75 6.37 -11.21
CA CYS A 62 -5.14 6.72 -10.85
C CYS A 62 -6.05 5.58 -10.34
N LEU A 63 -6.08 5.32 -9.02
CA LEU A 63 -7.25 5.09 -8.14
C LEU A 63 -6.77 4.49 -6.81
N LEU A 64 -7.44 4.84 -5.70
CA LEU A 64 -7.39 4.05 -4.46
C LEU A 64 -7.90 2.63 -4.77
N LEU A 65 -7.00 1.67 -5.00
CA LEU A 65 -7.38 0.30 -5.34
C LEU A 65 -7.49 -0.53 -4.06
N LEU A 66 -8.72 -0.80 -3.63
CA LEU A 66 -9.01 -1.86 -2.69
C LEU A 66 -9.00 -3.18 -3.45
N VAL A 67 -7.93 -3.95 -3.33
CA VAL A 67 -7.90 -5.29 -3.92
C VAL A 67 -8.38 -6.28 -2.87
N ARG A 68 -9.52 -6.93 -3.15
CA ARG A 68 -9.95 -8.13 -2.43
C ARG A 68 -9.62 -9.33 -3.28
N ILE A 69 -8.64 -10.11 -2.84
CA ILE A 69 -8.20 -11.29 -3.57
C ILE A 69 -9.19 -12.42 -3.31
N HIS A 70 -9.74 -12.95 -4.39
CA HIS A 70 -10.48 -14.22 -4.43
C HIS A 70 -9.72 -15.12 -5.39
N THR A 71 -9.26 -16.26 -4.92
CA THR A 71 -8.57 -17.29 -5.72
C THR A 71 -9.33 -18.58 -5.68
#